data_AF-A0A1Q3CMI2-F1
#
_entry.id   AF-A0A1Q3CMI2-F1
#
_cell.length_a   1.000
_cell.length_b   1.000
_cell.length_c   1.000
_cell.angle_alpha   90.00
_cell.angle_beta   90.00
_cell.angle_gamma   90.00
#
_symmetry.space_group_name_H-M   'P 1'
#
loop_
_entity.id
_entity.type
_entity.pdbx_description
1 polymer ?
#
loop_
_entity_poly.entity_id
_entity_poly.type
_entity_poly.pdbx_seq_one_letter_code
_entity_poly.pdbx_strand_id
1 'polypeptide(L)'
;MNESHEVDLWIRYVIEAYEIEILNLSSNLSIDSLEENEKLKIEIDALKKSFSIFSNSSTKLDNLLGLQRCVFDKAGPGYEEMKNVKHFKNFFVKKNEPQICCNYCGRLGHISTSCFFRNNLCYGKTRKIWIPKGTFVTNLQGPKFKWVPKA
;
A
#
# COMPACT_ATOMS: atom_id res chain seq x y z
N MET A 1 5.45 24.16 92.22
CA MET A 1 5.96 22.91 91.62
C MET A 1 5.18 22.51 90.36
N ASN A 2 4.55 23.45 89.63
CA ASN A 2 3.59 23.14 88.56
C ASN A 2 4.00 23.65 87.17
N GLU A 3 4.75 24.74 87.05
CA GLU A 3 5.07 25.34 85.74
C GLU A 3 6.01 24.48 84.90
N SER A 4 7.02 23.84 85.51
CA SER A 4 7.95 22.97 84.77
C SER A 4 7.28 21.73 84.18
N HIS A 5 6.26 21.18 84.84
CA HIS A 5 5.52 20.01 84.37
C HIS A 5 4.56 20.39 83.23
N GLU A 6 3.97 21.58 83.30
CA GLU A 6 3.08 22.11 82.27
C GLU A 6 3.84 22.43 80.97
N VAL A 7 5.06 22.97 81.07
CA VAL A 7 5.95 23.17 79.92
C VAL A 7 6.36 21.85 79.27
N ASP A 8 6.72 20.83 80.06
CA ASP A 8 7.06 19.50 79.55
C ASP A 8 5.89 18.84 78.81
N LEU A 9 4.66 18.97 79.34
CA LEU A 9 3.45 18.47 78.68
C LEU A 9 3.17 19.21 77.37
N TRP A 10 3.35 20.53 77.33
CA TRP A 10 3.16 21.32 76.12
C TRP A 10 4.19 20.97 75.04
N ILE A 11 5.46 20.77 75.43
CA ILE A 11 6.51 20.32 74.52
C ILE A 11 6.17 18.94 73.93
N ARG A 12 5.72 17.98 74.75
CA ARG A 12 5.30 16.66 74.25
C ARG A 12 4.14 16.77 73.28
N TYR A 13 3.12 17.55 73.61
CA TYR A 13 1.96 17.75 72.74
C TYR A 13 2.35 18.33 71.38
N VAL A 14 3.24 19.34 71.36
CA VAL A 14 3.72 19.94 70.11
C VAL A 14 4.53 18.96 69.28
N ILE A 15 5.39 18.15 69.90
CA ILE A 15 6.17 17.11 69.22
C ILE A 15 5.23 16.05 68.62
N GLU A 16 4.28 15.54 69.39
CA GLU A 16 3.30 14.55 68.93
C GLU A 16 2.47 15.09 67.75
N ALA A 17 2.04 16.35 67.80
CA ALA A 17 1.31 16.98 66.70
C ALA A 17 2.15 17.04 65.40
N TYR A 18 3.43 17.38 65.51
CA TYR A 18 4.33 17.44 64.36
C TYR A 18 4.65 16.05 63.78
N GLU A 19 4.82 15.05 64.65
CA GLU A 19 5.00 13.66 64.23
C GLU A 19 3.78 13.15 63.46
N ILE A 20 2.56 13.44 63.94
CA ILE A 20 1.31 13.08 63.24
C ILE A 20 1.24 13.75 61.86
N GLU A 21 1.63 15.02 61.74
CA GLU A 21 1.63 15.74 60.47
C GLU A 21 2.62 15.12 59.46
N ILE A 22 3.83 14.79 59.91
CA ILE A 22 4.83 14.10 59.09
C ILE A 22 4.31 12.74 58.63
N LEU A 23 3.70 11.96 59.54
CA LEU A 23 3.14 10.65 59.22
C LEU A 23 2.01 10.74 58.19
N ASN A 24 1.12 11.72 58.33
CA ASN A 24 0.04 11.96 57.37
C ASN A 24 0.59 12.34 55.99
N LEU A 25 1.58 13.23 55.92
CA LEU A 25 2.23 13.60 54.65
C LEU A 25 2.88 12.39 53.99
N SER A 26 3.60 11.57 54.77
CA SER A 26 4.21 10.33 54.28
C SER A 26 3.17 9.32 53.79
N SER A 27 2.06 9.19 54.50
CA SER A 27 0.96 8.29 54.11
C SER A 27 0.32 8.74 52.79
N ASN A 28 0.04 10.04 52.65
CA ASN A 28 -0.55 10.60 51.43
C ASN A 28 0.35 10.37 50.22
N LEU A 29 1.65 10.67 50.35
CA LEU A 29 2.62 10.41 49.28
C LEU A 29 2.68 8.92 48.89
N SER A 30 2.59 8.03 49.89
CA SER A 30 2.55 6.59 49.63
C SER A 30 1.29 6.19 48.87
N ILE A 31 0.12 6.73 49.22
CA ILE A 31 -1.15 6.44 48.54
C ILE A 31 -1.11 6.91 47.09
N ASP A 32 -0.65 8.14 46.84
CA ASP A 32 -0.54 8.71 45.50
C ASP A 32 0.34 7.82 44.60
N SER A 33 1.49 7.37 45.14
CA SER A 33 2.41 6.48 44.41
C SER A 33 1.80 5.10 44.12
N LEU A 34 0.93 4.58 44.98
CA LEU A 34 0.24 3.30 44.76
C LEU A 34 -0.79 3.43 43.65
N GLU A 35 -1.56 4.52 43.64
CA GLU A 35 -2.57 4.79 42.61
C GLU A 35 -1.93 4.94 41.22
N GLU A 36 -0.81 5.67 41.11
CA GLU A 36 -0.07 5.81 39.86
C GLU A 36 0.45 4.45 39.35
N ASN A 37 0.98 3.61 40.26
CA ASN A 37 1.46 2.28 39.91
C ASN A 37 0.34 1.36 39.40
N GLU A 38 -0.87 1.45 39.94
CA GLU A 38 -2.02 0.70 39.43
C GLU A 38 -2.42 1.15 38.03
N LYS A 39 -2.46 2.46 37.76
CA LYS A 39 -2.72 3.02 36.42
C LYS A 39 -1.67 2.53 35.40
N LEU A 40 -0.39 2.61 35.76
CA LEU A 40 0.71 2.14 34.91
C LEU A 40 0.62 0.65 34.60
N LYS A 41 0.21 -0.19 35.56
CA LYS A 41 0.00 -1.63 35.31
C LYS A 41 -1.09 -1.87 34.25
N ILE A 42 -2.20 -1.14 34.33
CA ILE A 42 -3.30 -1.24 33.36
C ILE A 42 -2.83 -0.82 31.96
N GLU A 43 -2.09 0.29 31.85
CA GLU A 43 -1.54 0.75 30.58
C GLU A 43 -0.55 -0.25 29.98
N ILE A 44 0.34 -0.81 30.81
CA ILE A 44 1.30 -1.84 30.39
C ILE A 44 0.58 -3.07 29.83
N ASP A 45 -0.49 -3.53 30.47
CA ASP A 45 -1.24 -4.69 30.00
C ASP A 45 -2.01 -4.40 28.69
N ALA A 46 -2.56 -3.19 28.55
CA ALA A 46 -3.16 -2.73 27.29
C ALA A 46 -2.13 -2.63 26.15
N LEU A 47 -0.93 -2.12 26.44
CA LEU A 47 0.18 -2.04 25.50
C LEU A 47 0.68 -3.41 25.10
N LYS A 48 0.89 -4.33 26.04
CA LYS A 48 1.28 -5.72 25.75
C LYS A 48 0.28 -6.41 24.82
N LYS A 49 -1.03 -6.24 25.08
CA LYS A 49 -2.09 -6.79 24.21
C LYS A 49 -1.98 -6.22 22.80
N SER A 50 -1.88 -4.91 22.66
CA SER A 50 -1.71 -4.24 21.35
C SER A 50 -0.46 -4.70 20.62
N PHE A 51 0.67 -4.82 21.34
CA PHE A 51 1.94 -5.27 20.80
C PHE A 51 1.88 -6.72 20.31
N SER A 52 1.23 -7.62 21.06
CA SER A 52 1.04 -9.01 20.61
C SER A 52 0.25 -9.12 19.31
N ILE A 53 -0.81 -8.31 19.15
CA ILE A 53 -1.59 -8.25 17.91
C ILE A 53 -0.74 -7.73 16.76
N PHE A 54 0.00 -6.64 16.98
CA PHE A 54 0.91 -6.06 16.00
C PHE A 54 2.02 -7.04 15.57
N SER A 55 2.64 -7.75 16.52
CA SER A 55 3.66 -8.76 16.22
C SER A 55 3.08 -9.90 15.38
N ASN A 56 1.86 -10.35 15.70
CA ASN A 56 1.17 -11.40 14.95
C ASN A 56 0.78 -10.95 13.54
N SER A 57 0.41 -9.68 13.33
CA SER A 57 0.13 -9.16 11.99
C SER A 57 1.41 -8.94 11.19
N SER A 58 2.50 -8.48 11.81
CA SER A 58 3.81 -8.31 11.16
C SER A 58 4.34 -9.63 10.62
N THR A 59 4.35 -10.70 11.42
CA THR A 59 4.81 -12.02 10.97
C THR A 59 3.98 -12.57 9.81
N LYS A 60 2.65 -12.34 9.80
CA LYS A 60 1.80 -12.70 8.67
C LYS A 60 2.16 -11.90 7.41
N LEU A 61 2.41 -10.61 7.54
CA LEU A 61 2.83 -9.76 6.44
C LEU A 61 4.19 -10.20 5.87
N ASP A 62 5.17 -10.48 6.74
CA ASP A 62 6.49 -10.95 6.34
C ASP A 62 6.41 -12.28 5.59
N ASN A 63 5.57 -13.22 6.04
CA ASN A 63 5.32 -14.47 5.34
C ASN A 63 4.70 -14.25 3.95
N LEU A 64 3.74 -13.32 3.84
CA LEU A 64 3.10 -12.98 2.55
C LEU A 64 4.10 -12.33 1.58
N LEU A 65 4.93 -11.41 2.06
CA LEU A 65 5.94 -10.73 1.24
C LEU A 65 7.12 -11.64 0.90
N GLY A 66 7.52 -12.52 1.81
CA GLY A 66 8.55 -13.53 1.57
C GLY A 66 8.20 -14.46 0.40
N LEU A 67 6.92 -14.84 0.27
CA LEU A 67 6.40 -15.61 -0.87
C LEU A 67 6.40 -14.82 -2.19
N GLN A 68 6.47 -13.48 -2.15
CA GLN A 68 6.39 -12.62 -3.32
C GLN A 68 7.74 -12.11 -3.84
N ARG A 69 8.84 -12.23 -3.08
CA ARG A 69 10.18 -11.75 -3.49
C ARG A 69 10.82 -12.49 -4.68
N CYS A 70 10.04 -13.27 -5.40
CA CYS A 70 10.43 -13.92 -6.64
C CYS A 70 10.31 -12.94 -7.83
N VAL A 71 11.35 -12.12 -8.01
CA VAL A 71 11.51 -11.20 -9.16
C VAL A 71 11.99 -11.99 -10.38
N PHE A 72 11.06 -12.53 -11.18
CA PHE A 72 11.43 -13.31 -12.36
C PHE A 72 11.22 -12.61 -13.70
N ASP A 73 10.46 -11.51 -13.74
CA ASP A 73 10.19 -10.80 -15.00
C ASP A 73 11.27 -9.77 -15.35
N LYS A 74 12.55 -10.12 -15.17
CA LYS A 74 13.67 -9.41 -15.82
C LYS A 74 14.10 -10.12 -17.11
N ALA A 75 13.16 -10.52 -17.95
CA ALA A 75 13.48 -10.93 -19.32
C ALA A 75 13.74 -9.67 -20.16
N GLY A 76 14.97 -9.15 -20.07
CA GLY A 76 15.47 -8.15 -21.02
C GLY A 76 15.82 -8.81 -22.35
N PRO A 77 15.91 -8.05 -23.46
CA PRO A 77 16.41 -8.57 -24.73
C PRO A 77 17.82 -9.15 -24.53
N GLY A 78 17.95 -10.48 -24.66
CA GLY A 78 19.20 -11.22 -24.43
C GLY A 78 19.19 -12.20 -23.26
N TYR A 79 18.12 -12.25 -22.44
CA TYR A 79 17.96 -13.26 -21.39
C TYR A 79 16.95 -14.35 -21.81
N GLU A 80 17.35 -15.62 -21.68
CA GLU A 80 16.42 -16.74 -21.82
C GLU A 80 15.52 -16.85 -20.58
N GLU A 81 14.21 -17.02 -20.80
CA GLU A 81 13.28 -17.31 -19.73
C GLU A 81 13.73 -18.57 -18.97
N MET A 82 13.94 -18.43 -17.66
CA MET A 82 14.28 -19.57 -16.81
C MET A 82 13.08 -20.52 -16.75
N LYS A 83 13.12 -21.60 -17.52
CA LYS A 83 12.02 -22.57 -17.71
C LYS A 83 11.49 -23.23 -16.42
N ASN A 84 12.27 -23.21 -15.34
CA ASN A 84 11.99 -23.96 -14.10
C ASN A 84 11.64 -23.06 -12.91
N VAL A 85 11.32 -21.80 -13.18
CA VAL A 85 10.95 -20.87 -12.13
C VAL A 85 9.51 -21.13 -11.67
N LYS A 86 9.32 -21.39 -10.38
CA LYS A 86 7.99 -21.39 -9.77
C LYS A 86 7.43 -19.97 -9.78
N HIS A 87 6.56 -19.69 -10.74
CA HIS A 87 5.78 -18.45 -10.74
C HIS A 87 4.73 -18.51 -9.63
N PHE A 88 5.03 -17.86 -8.50
CA PHE A 88 4.04 -17.63 -7.47
C PHE A 88 3.00 -16.62 -7.98
N LYS A 89 1.73 -16.86 -7.65
CA LYS A 89 0.62 -15.99 -8.05
C LYS A 89 0.77 -14.65 -7.31
N ASN A 90 1.22 -13.61 -8.00
CA ASN A 90 1.27 -12.25 -7.45
C ASN A 90 -0.15 -11.77 -7.11
N PHE A 91 -0.39 -11.45 -5.83
CA PHE A 91 -1.68 -10.93 -5.37
C PHE A 91 -1.87 -9.43 -5.65
N PHE A 92 -0.76 -8.68 -5.75
CA PHE A 92 -0.80 -7.20 -5.86
C PHE A 92 -0.78 -6.67 -7.30
N VAL A 93 -0.23 -7.42 -8.25
CA VAL A 93 -0.18 -7.00 -9.66
C VAL A 93 -1.26 -7.75 -10.42
N LYS A 94 -2.27 -7.02 -10.94
CA LYS A 94 -3.20 -7.58 -11.92
C LYS A 94 -2.37 -8.07 -13.11
N LYS A 95 -2.53 -9.35 -13.49
CA LYS A 95 -1.90 -9.87 -14.70
C LYS A 95 -2.33 -9.00 -15.88
N ASN A 96 -1.41 -8.26 -16.47
CA ASN A 96 -1.60 -7.74 -17.82
C ASN A 96 -1.47 -8.95 -18.74
N GLU A 97 -2.60 -9.54 -19.14
CA GLU A 97 -2.55 -10.51 -20.22
C GLU A 97 -1.93 -9.84 -21.44
N PRO A 98 -0.90 -10.44 -22.08
CA PRO A 98 -0.31 -9.87 -23.27
C PRO A 98 -1.40 -9.80 -24.33
N GLN A 99 -1.94 -8.61 -24.56
CA GLN A 99 -2.81 -8.32 -25.69
C GLN A 99 -1.96 -8.39 -26.95
N ILE A 100 -1.89 -9.58 -27.55
CA ILE A 100 -1.23 -9.79 -28.83
C ILE A 100 -1.97 -8.96 -29.87
N CYS A 101 -1.42 -7.80 -30.22
CA CYS A 101 -1.95 -6.91 -31.25
C CYS A 101 -1.21 -7.15 -32.57
N CYS A 102 -1.96 -7.29 -33.65
CA CYS A 102 -1.38 -7.45 -34.96
C CYS A 102 -0.88 -6.12 -35.51
N ASN A 103 0.44 -6.01 -35.78
CA ASN A 103 1.03 -4.79 -36.36
C ASN A 103 0.49 -4.41 -37.75
N TYR A 104 -0.13 -5.34 -38.47
CA TYR A 104 -0.67 -5.09 -39.82
C TYR A 104 -2.10 -4.52 -39.78
N CYS A 105 -3.00 -5.12 -39.00
CA CYS A 105 -4.42 -4.73 -38.96
C CYS A 105 -4.85 -4.02 -37.68
N GLY A 106 -3.98 -3.94 -36.66
CA GLY A 106 -4.26 -3.31 -35.37
C GLY A 106 -5.29 -4.05 -34.51
N ARG A 107 -5.70 -5.27 -34.88
CA ARG A 107 -6.65 -6.09 -34.11
C ARG A 107 -5.93 -7.02 -33.15
N LEU A 108 -6.57 -7.29 -32.02
CA LEU A 108 -6.07 -8.21 -31.00
C LEU A 108 -6.26 -9.69 -31.39
N GLY A 109 -5.51 -10.56 -30.72
CA GLY A 109 -5.66 -12.02 -30.78
C GLY A 109 -4.81 -12.75 -31.81
N HIS A 110 -3.96 -12.06 -32.57
CA HIS A 110 -3.09 -12.69 -33.57
C HIS A 110 -1.86 -11.83 -33.93
N ILE A 111 -0.83 -12.45 -34.48
CA ILE A 111 0.40 -11.80 -34.97
C ILE A 111 0.32 -11.48 -36.47
N SER A 112 1.21 -10.63 -36.97
CA SER A 112 1.18 -10.21 -38.39
C SER A 112 1.34 -11.35 -39.40
N THR A 113 1.97 -12.46 -39.02
CA THR A 113 2.13 -13.64 -39.89
C THR A 113 0.83 -14.42 -40.08
N SER A 114 -0.03 -14.47 -39.07
CA SER A 114 -1.36 -15.09 -39.14
C SER A 114 -2.47 -14.10 -39.49
N CYS A 115 -2.13 -12.88 -39.91
CA CYS A 115 -3.12 -11.86 -40.22
C CYS A 115 -3.87 -12.18 -41.51
N PHE A 116 -5.19 -12.37 -41.40
CA PHE A 116 -6.08 -12.62 -42.53
C PHE A 116 -5.97 -11.54 -43.62
N PHE A 117 -5.86 -10.26 -43.22
CA PHE A 117 -5.74 -9.14 -44.16
C PHE A 117 -4.39 -9.07 -44.88
N ARG A 118 -3.34 -9.68 -44.32
CA ARG A 118 -2.03 -9.79 -44.96
C ARG A 118 -1.99 -10.95 -45.95
N ASN A 119 -2.57 -12.09 -45.54
CA ASN A 119 -2.53 -13.33 -46.32
C ASN A 119 -3.56 -13.35 -47.47
N ASN A 120 -4.59 -12.49 -47.42
CA ASN A 120 -5.57 -12.35 -48.49
C ASN A 120 -5.39 -11.02 -49.24
N LEU A 121 -4.78 -11.09 -50.44
CA LEU A 121 -4.53 -9.94 -51.34
C LEU A 121 -5.80 -9.15 -51.70
N CYS A 122 -6.97 -9.78 -51.64
CA CYS A 122 -8.26 -9.21 -52.01
C CYS A 122 -8.75 -8.12 -51.04
N TYR A 123 -8.29 -8.11 -49.79
CA TYR A 123 -8.74 -7.19 -48.74
C TYR A 123 -7.71 -6.10 -48.39
N GLY A 124 -6.49 -6.18 -48.95
CA GLY A 124 -5.33 -5.37 -48.53
C GLY A 124 -5.10 -4.06 -49.30
N LYS A 125 -5.90 -3.71 -50.31
CA LYS A 125 -5.63 -2.56 -51.19
C LYS A 125 -6.64 -1.42 -51.05
N THR A 126 -6.82 -0.88 -49.85
CA THR A 126 -7.12 0.56 -49.79
C THR A 126 -5.82 1.31 -50.07
N ARG A 127 -5.67 1.86 -51.29
CA ARG A 127 -4.54 2.72 -51.64
C ARG A 127 -4.51 3.90 -50.67
N LYS A 128 -3.59 3.87 -49.71
CA LYS A 128 -3.30 5.02 -48.85
C LYS A 128 -2.42 5.96 -49.66
N ILE A 129 -3.02 7.02 -50.18
CA ILE A 129 -2.29 8.13 -50.82
C ILE A 129 -1.84 9.06 -49.69
N TRP A 130 -0.58 9.45 -49.70
CA TRP A 130 -0.05 10.42 -48.73
C TRP A 130 -0.60 11.81 -49.08
N ILE A 131 -1.33 12.45 -48.15
CA ILE A 131 -1.94 13.77 -48.35
C ILE A 131 -1.39 14.71 -47.26
N PRO A 132 -0.86 15.90 -47.62
CA PRO A 132 -0.48 16.92 -46.64
C PRO A 132 -1.68 17.33 -45.77
N LYS A 133 -1.45 17.44 -44.46
CA LYS A 133 -2.50 17.81 -43.49
C LYS A 133 -3.12 19.16 -43.87
N GLY A 134 -4.45 19.17 -44.04
CA GLY A 134 -5.24 20.37 -44.39
C GLY A 134 -5.90 20.32 -45.77
N THR A 135 -5.62 19.31 -46.60
CA THR A 135 -6.21 19.20 -47.95
C THR A 135 -7.44 18.31 -47.94
N PHE A 136 -8.64 18.88 -48.14
CA PHE A 136 -9.86 18.11 -48.40
C PHE A 136 -9.98 17.85 -49.90
N VAL A 137 -9.89 16.59 -50.33
CA VAL A 137 -10.01 16.23 -51.75
C VAL A 137 -11.50 16.19 -52.13
N THR A 138 -12.04 17.30 -52.62
CA THR A 138 -13.49 17.45 -52.89
C THR A 138 -13.91 16.96 -54.28
N ASN A 139 -13.00 16.43 -55.12
CA ASN A 139 -13.36 16.02 -56.48
C ASN A 139 -12.49 14.87 -57.03
N LEU A 140 -12.62 13.68 -56.43
CA LEU A 140 -11.99 12.47 -56.97
C LEU A 140 -12.77 11.97 -58.19
N GLN A 141 -12.27 12.22 -59.41
CA GLN A 141 -12.78 11.57 -60.63
C GLN A 141 -11.96 10.33 -60.97
N GLY A 142 -12.63 9.18 -61.14
CA GLY A 142 -11.98 7.91 -61.43
C GLY A 142 -12.93 6.87 -62.01
N PRO A 143 -12.39 5.81 -62.66
CA PRO A 143 -13.17 4.90 -63.50
C PRO A 143 -13.98 3.94 -62.60
N LYS A 144 -15.18 4.40 -62.22
CA LYS A 144 -16.37 3.70 -61.67
C LYS A 144 -17.33 4.67 -60.95
N PHE A 145 -17.01 5.96 -60.85
CA PHE A 145 -17.92 6.96 -60.30
C PHE A 145 -18.84 7.49 -61.40
N LYS A 146 -20.16 7.35 -61.22
CA LYS A 146 -21.18 7.86 -62.14
C LYS A 146 -20.97 9.37 -62.37
N TRP A 147 -20.94 9.76 -63.65
CA TRP A 147 -20.99 11.17 -64.05
C TRP A 147 -22.29 11.81 -63.56
N VAL A 148 -22.20 13.01 -62.97
CA VAL A 148 -23.34 13.90 -62.79
C VAL A 148 -23.07 15.13 -63.67
N PRO A 149 -23.93 15.46 -64.65
CA PRO A 149 -23.75 16.66 -65.46
C PRO A 149 -23.99 17.90 -64.59
N LYS A 150 -23.16 18.94 -64.76
CA LYS A 150 -23.46 20.27 -64.20
C LYS A 150 -24.39 21.02 -65.15
N ALA A 151 -25.43 21.62 -64.58
CA ALA A 151 -26.19 22.71 -65.20
C ALA A 151 -25.39 24.03 -65.09
#